data_AF-F4N006-F1
#
_entry.id   AF-F4N006-F1
#
_cell.length_a   1.000
_cell.length_b   1.000
_cell.length_c   1.000
_cell.angle_alpha   90.00
_cell.angle_beta   90.00
_cell.angle_gamma   90.00
#
_symmetry.space_group_name_H-M   'P 1'
#
loop_
_entity.id
_entity.type
_entity.pdbx_description
1 polymer ?
#
loop_
_entity_poly.entity_id
_entity_poly.type
_entity_poly.pdbx_seq_one_letter_code
_entity_poly.pdbx_strand_id
1 'polypeptide(L)'
;MLIDSVLNSWAKEAAVFIDLHGGDLGEDVAKFVMCQQIGDDELDNIIRSLAPQFDADAIVEFAADQTHNQGWATNELPSLGRHAVMSEGG
;
A
#
# COMPACT_ATOMS: atom_id res chain seq x y z
N MET A 1 21.15 -1.67 -4.08
CA MET A 1 20.47 -0.36 -4.20
C MET A 1 19.41 -0.31 -3.11
N LEU A 2 19.13 0.84 -2.46
CA LEU A 2 18.30 0.90 -1.24
C LEU A 2 16.96 0.15 -1.35
N ILE A 3 16.24 0.31 -2.47
CA ILE A 3 14.95 -0.34 -2.70
C ILE A 3 15.01 -1.87 -2.67
N ASP A 4 16.08 -2.45 -3.22
CA ASP A 4 16.29 -3.89 -3.21
C ASP A 4 16.51 -4.41 -1.77
N SER A 5 17.26 -3.68 -0.95
CA SER A 5 17.45 -4.03 0.46
C SER A 5 16.14 -3.92 1.25
N VAL A 6 15.32 -2.89 1.00
CA VAL A 6 14.02 -2.73 1.64
C VAL A 6 13.09 -3.89 1.28
N LEU A 7 12.91 -4.17 -0.02
CA LEU A 7 11.91 -5.14 -0.48
C LEU A 7 12.34 -6.60 -0.29
N ASN A 8 13.62 -6.90 -0.53
CA ASN A 8 14.13 -8.27 -0.65
C ASN A 8 14.98 -8.72 0.54
N SER A 9 15.33 -7.82 1.46
CA SER A 9 16.02 -8.18 2.72
C SER A 9 15.20 -7.82 3.94
N TRP A 10 14.84 -6.54 4.12
CA TRP A 10 14.22 -6.07 5.37
C TRP A 10 12.74 -6.46 5.47
N ALA A 11 11.97 -6.24 4.41
CA ALA A 11 10.55 -6.57 4.39
C ALA A 11 10.29 -8.03 4.00
N LYS A 12 11.31 -8.82 3.68
CA LYS A 12 11.18 -10.14 3.03
C LYS A 12 10.21 -11.07 3.76
N GLU A 13 10.28 -11.08 5.09
CA GLU A 13 9.47 -11.95 5.96
C GLU A 13 8.38 -11.17 6.72
N ALA A 14 8.19 -9.89 6.40
CA ALA A 14 7.13 -9.10 7.01
C ALA A 14 5.76 -9.62 6.55
N ALA A 15 4.85 -9.80 7.51
CA ALA A 15 3.47 -10.19 7.21
C ALA A 15 2.74 -9.11 6.39
N VAL A 16 3.08 -7.84 6.61
CA VAL A 16 2.55 -6.65 5.93
C VAL A 16 3.66 -5.61 5.76
N PHE A 17 3.67 -4.94 4.62
CA PHE A 17 4.48 -3.74 4.38
C PHE A 17 3.58 -2.49 4.41
N ILE A 18 3.84 -1.56 5.33
CA ILE A 18 3.10 -0.29 5.41
C ILE A 18 4.04 0.82 4.96
N ASP A 19 3.67 1.49 3.87
CA ASP A 19 4.40 2.64 3.34
C ASP A 19 3.72 3.92 3.83
N LEU A 20 4.38 4.62 4.74
CA LEU A 20 3.88 5.87 5.30
C LEU A 20 4.44 7.03 4.48
N HIS A 21 3.59 7.62 3.65
CA HIS A 21 3.88 8.87 2.97
C HIS A 21 3.33 10.02 3.81
N GLY A 22 4.01 11.14 3.68
CA GLY A 22 3.68 12.38 4.33
C GLY A 22 4.67 13.41 3.85
N GLY A 23 4.26 14.67 3.83
CA GLY A 23 5.13 15.75 3.43
C GLY A 23 4.78 17.04 4.16
N ASP A 24 5.73 17.96 4.19
CA ASP A 24 5.38 19.38 4.33
C ASP A 24 4.81 19.86 2.99
N LEU A 25 3.69 19.26 2.58
CA LEU A 25 2.94 19.73 1.45
C LEU A 25 2.38 21.08 1.90
N GLY A 26 2.69 22.16 1.16
CA GLY A 26 2.23 23.50 1.52
C GLY A 26 0.71 23.70 1.42
N GLU A 27 -0.04 22.60 1.41
CA GLU A 27 -1.47 22.46 1.18
C GLU A 27 -1.99 21.42 2.19
N ASP A 28 -3.17 21.66 2.78
CA ASP A 28 -3.84 20.65 3.60
C ASP A 28 -4.35 19.52 2.67
N VAL A 29 -3.67 18.37 2.63
CA VAL A 29 -4.13 17.21 1.87
C VAL A 29 -5.01 16.33 2.74
N ALA A 30 -6.12 15.84 2.18
CA ALA A 30 -6.95 14.86 2.86
C ALA A 30 -6.13 13.61 3.18
N LYS A 31 -6.25 13.06 4.39
CA LYS A 31 -5.58 11.81 4.75
C LYS A 31 -6.26 10.68 4.00
N PHE A 32 -5.51 9.88 3.25
CA PHE A 32 -6.10 8.73 2.57
C PHE A 32 -5.21 7.50 2.65
N VAL A 33 -5.85 6.34 2.58
CA VAL A 33 -5.20 5.05 2.44
C VAL A 33 -5.46 4.51 1.04
N MET A 34 -4.41 4.08 0.36
CA MET A 34 -4.50 3.40 -0.94
C MET A 34 -4.22 1.91 -0.78
N CYS A 35 -5.09 1.11 -1.39
CA CYS A 35 -4.98 -0.34 -1.40
C CYS A 35 -5.13 -0.87 -2.84
N GLN A 36 -4.14 -1.62 -3.32
CA GLN A 36 -4.22 -2.31 -4.60
C GLN A 36 -4.82 -3.71 -4.39
N GLN A 37 -5.94 -3.99 -5.04
CA GLN A 37 -6.47 -5.34 -5.14
C GLN A 37 -5.68 -6.13 -6.19
N ILE A 38 -5.57 -7.43 -5.99
CA ILE A 38 -4.91 -8.31 -6.98
C ILE A 38 -5.82 -9.44 -7.49
N GLY A 39 -7.06 -9.50 -7.01
CA GLY A 39 -8.03 -10.52 -7.42
C GLY A 39 -7.84 -11.85 -6.68
N ASP A 40 -7.10 -11.83 -5.58
CA ASP A 40 -7.03 -12.92 -4.61
C ASP A 40 -7.91 -12.55 -3.41
N ASP A 41 -9.02 -13.27 -3.24
CA ASP A 41 -10.03 -12.96 -2.23
C ASP A 41 -9.46 -12.98 -0.79
N GLU A 42 -8.49 -13.84 -0.49
CA GLU A 42 -7.90 -13.93 0.85
C GLU A 42 -7.02 -12.71 1.12
N LEU A 43 -6.12 -12.40 0.19
CA LEU A 43 -5.20 -11.26 0.29
C LEU A 43 -5.95 -9.92 0.27
N ASP A 44 -6.91 -9.77 -0.63
CA ASP A 44 -7.71 -8.55 -0.76
C ASP A 44 -8.53 -8.30 0.52
N ASN A 45 -9.06 -9.34 1.16
CA ASN A 45 -9.79 -9.20 2.42
C ASN A 45 -8.88 -8.78 3.59
N ILE A 46 -7.65 -9.30 3.65
CA ILE A 46 -6.67 -8.87 4.65
C ILE A 46 -6.34 -7.39 4.45
N ILE A 47 -6.06 -6.96 3.23
CA ILE A 47 -5.76 -5.56 2.89
C ILE A 47 -6.94 -4.65 3.28
N ARG A 48 -8.18 -5.02 2.93
CA ARG A 48 -9.39 -4.26 3.32
C ARG A 48 -9.60 -4.20 4.84
N SER A 49 -9.16 -5.20 5.59
CA SER A 49 -9.28 -5.20 7.05
C SER A 49 -8.28 -4.25 7.73
N LEU A 50 -7.13 -4.01 7.09
CA LEU A 50 -6.06 -3.15 7.58
C LEU A 50 -6.32 -1.67 7.30
N ALA A 51 -6.85 -1.35 6.11
CA ALA A 51 -7.10 0.02 5.68
C ALA A 51 -7.90 0.90 6.67
N PRO A 52 -9.02 0.43 7.28
CA PRO A 52 -9.80 1.24 8.22
C PRO A 52 -9.14 1.40 9.60
N GLN A 53 -7.98 0.79 9.85
CA GLN A 53 -7.23 0.98 11.11
C GLN A 53 -6.41 2.28 11.11
N PHE A 54 -6.31 2.96 9.96
CA PHE A 54 -5.66 4.25 9.84
C PHE A 54 -6.69 5.37 10.05
N ASP A 55 -6.25 6.47 10.68
CA ASP A 55 -7.03 7.70 10.80
C ASP A 55 -7.03 8.46 9.46
N ALA A 56 -7.77 7.92 8.49
CA ALA A 56 -7.86 8.44 7.13
C ALA A 56 -9.27 8.97 6.82
N ASP A 57 -9.32 10.07 6.08
CA ASP A 57 -10.56 10.66 5.58
C ASP A 57 -11.16 9.83 4.43
N ALA A 58 -10.33 9.09 3.70
CA ALA A 58 -10.75 8.22 2.60
C ALA A 58 -9.93 6.93 2.49
N ILE A 59 -10.58 5.87 2.02
CA ILE A 59 -9.92 4.63 1.58
C ILE A 59 -10.15 4.52 0.07
N VAL A 60 -9.08 4.38 -0.69
CA VAL A 60 -9.10 4.26 -2.15
C VAL A 60 -8.63 2.87 -2.53
N GLU A 61 -9.55 2.09 -3.12
CA GLU A 61 -9.24 0.76 -3.64
C GLU A 61 -9.01 0.82 -5.15
N PHE A 62 -7.89 0.27 -5.61
CA PHE A 62 -7.61 0.07 -7.02
C PHE A 62 -7.97 -1.36 -7.39
N ALA A 63 -8.83 -1.51 -8.39
CA ALA A 63 -9.24 -2.82 -8.88
C ALA A 63 -8.05 -3.57 -9.49
N ALA A 64 -8.13 -4.91 -9.48
CA ALA A 64 -7.05 -5.78 -9.98
C ALA A 64 -6.75 -5.60 -11.47
N ASP A 65 -7.66 -5.03 -12.26
CA ASP A 65 -7.45 -4.71 -13.67
C ASP A 65 -6.79 -3.33 -13.89
N GLN A 66 -6.62 -2.52 -12.85
CA GLN A 66 -5.98 -1.20 -12.87
C GLN A 66 -4.47 -1.29 -12.61
N THR A 67 -3.78 -2.18 -13.33
CA THR A 67 -2.34 -2.49 -13.12
C THR A 67 -1.38 -1.52 -13.82
N HIS A 68 -1.86 -0.45 -14.44
CA HIS A 68 -1.01 0.51 -15.15
C HIS A 68 -0.01 1.29 -14.24
N ASN A 69 -0.06 1.06 -12.92
CA ASN A 69 0.80 1.70 -11.91
C ASN A 69 1.94 0.79 -11.41
N GLN A 70 2.61 0.05 -12.31
CA GLN A 70 3.82 -0.72 -11.97
C GLN A 70 4.99 0.21 -11.62
N GLY A 71 5.77 -0.15 -10.59
CA GLY A 71 6.92 0.62 -10.11
C GLY A 71 6.82 1.20 -8.70
N TRP A 72 5.68 1.07 -8.01
CA TRP A 72 5.54 1.44 -6.59
C TRP A 72 5.54 0.20 -5.71
N ALA A 73 6.25 0.25 -4.57
CA ALA A 73 6.39 -0.89 -3.67
C ALA A 73 5.04 -1.49 -3.26
N THR A 74 4.04 -0.64 -3.03
CA THR A 74 2.68 -1.03 -2.64
C THR A 74 1.82 -1.62 -3.76
N ASN A 75 2.26 -1.52 -5.02
CA ASN A 75 1.62 -2.18 -6.16
C ASN A 75 2.39 -3.43 -6.60
N GLU A 76 3.72 -3.40 -6.50
CA GLU A 76 4.60 -4.54 -6.83
C GLU A 76 4.50 -5.67 -5.80
N LEU A 77 4.44 -5.35 -4.50
CA LEU A 77 4.39 -6.36 -3.43
C LEU A 77 3.13 -7.25 -3.50
N PRO A 78 1.91 -6.70 -3.69
CA PRO A 78 0.72 -7.53 -3.87
C PRO A 78 0.83 -8.49 -5.05
N SER A 79 1.43 -8.08 -6.18
CA SER A 79 1.63 -8.96 -7.34
C SER A 79 2.53 -10.19 -7.05
N LEU A 80 3.32 -10.11 -5.98
CA LEU A 80 4.18 -11.18 -5.48
C LEU A 80 3.53 -11.97 -4.33
N GLY A 81 2.24 -11.75 -4.06
CA GLY A 81 1.49 -12.36 -2.96
C GLY A 81 1.85 -11.80 -1.58
N ARG A 82 2.34 -10.55 -1.51
CA ARG A 82 2.74 -9.90 -0.25
C ARG A 82 1.83 -8.73 0.06
N HIS A 83 1.33 -8.65 1.29
CA HIS A 83 0.44 -7.57 1.70
C HIS A 83 1.19 -6.24 1.75
N ALA A 84 0.62 -5.22 1.11
CA ALA A 84 1.11 -3.85 1.20
C ALA A 84 -0.02 -2.83 1.25
N VAL A 85 0.17 -1.76 2.01
CA VAL A 85 -0.76 -0.64 2.16
C VAL A 85 0.04 0.67 2.16
N MET A 86 -0.46 1.69 1.49
CA MET A 86 0.11 3.04 1.54
C MET A 86 -0.86 3.98 2.26
N SER A 87 -0.31 4.84 3.13
CA SER A 87 -1.04 5.92 3.78
C SER A 87 -0.39 7.26 3.44
N GLU A 88 -1.19 8.27 3.13
CA GLU A 88 -0.74 9.68 3.04
C GLU A 88 -1.25 10.43 4.26
N GLY A 89 -0.35 11.18 4.90
CA GLY A 89 -0.67 11.98 6.08
C GLY A 89 -0.23 13.43 5.95
N GLY A 90 -1.17 14.30 5.60
CA GLY A 90 -1.02 15.77 5.69
C GLY A 90 -0.44 16.40 4.44
#